data_AF-A0A947UB16-F1
#
_entry.id   AF-A0A947UB16-F1
#
_cell.length_a   1.000
_cell.length_b   1.000
_cell.length_c   1.000
_cell.angle_alpha   90.00
_cell.angle_beta   90.00
_cell.angle_gamma   90.00
#
_symmetry.space_group_name_H-M   'P 1'
#
loop_
_entity.id
_entity.type
_entity.pdbx_description
1 polymer ?
#
loop_
_entity_poly.entity_id
_entity_poly.type
_entity_poly.pdbx_seq_one_letter_code
_entity_poly.pdbx_strand_id
1 'polypeptide(L)' 'EAFIEVRPLSKTKLIFKYQLPFKHDNSQPYKMLIQKQPGTKNFAYTVTLGNNQQEFVLDADKEISL' A
#
# COMPACT_ATOMS: atom_id res chain seq x y z
N GLU A 1 -11.31 -7.20 11.80
CA GLU A 1 -11.52 -5.76 11.50
C GLU A 1 -10.61 -4.94 12.41
N ALA A 2 -9.92 -3.93 11.89
CA ALA A 2 -9.08 -3.03 12.69
C ALA A 2 -9.82 -1.70 12.83
N PHE A 3 -10.34 -1.41 14.01
CA PHE A 3 -10.96 -0.12 14.33
C PHE A 3 -9.86 0.88 14.72
N ILE A 4 -9.78 2.02 14.02
CA ILE A 4 -8.78 3.05 14.28
C ILE A 4 -9.50 4.34 14.67
N GLU A 5 -9.31 4.76 15.92
CA GLU A 5 -9.83 6.02 16.44
C GLU A 5 -8.83 7.16 16.11
N VAL A 6 -9.26 8.13 15.30
CA VAL A 6 -8.46 9.30 14.94
C VAL A 6 -9.08 10.54 15.55
N ARG A 7 -8.29 11.30 16.32
CA ARG A 7 -8.74 12.58 16.88
C ARG A 7 -8.96 13.63 15.78
N PRO A 8 -9.95 14.53 15.92
CA PRO A 8 -10.17 15.62 14.96
C PRO A 8 -8.89 16.42 14.72
N LEU A 9 -8.63 16.80 13.46
CA LEU A 9 -7.44 17.53 12.99
C LEU A 9 -6.09 16.77 13.05
N SER A 10 -6.07 15.52 13.53
CA SER A 10 -4.85 14.72 13.56
C SER A 10 -4.59 14.03 12.21
N LYS A 11 -3.33 14.01 11.77
CA LYS A 11 -2.89 13.25 10.59
C LYS A 11 -2.36 11.89 11.05
N THR A 12 -2.93 10.80 10.56
CA THR A 12 -2.49 9.44 10.88
C THR A 12 -1.72 8.85 9.70
N LYS A 13 -0.49 8.36 9.94
CA LYS A 13 0.30 7.60 8.97
C LYS A 13 0.16 6.12 9.29
N LEU A 14 -0.40 5.34 8.37
CA LEU A 14 -0.49 3.89 8.50
C LEU A 14 0.67 3.24 7.76
N ILE A 15 1.37 2.33 8.46
CA ILE A 15 2.47 1.57 7.89
C ILE A 15 2.14 0.09 8.06
N PHE A 16 1.85 -0.59 6.97
CA PHE A 16 1.61 -2.03 6.96
C PHE A 16 2.91 -2.74 6.60
N LYS A 17 3.36 -3.64 7.48
CA LYS A 17 4.50 -4.53 7.22
C LYS A 17 3.98 -5.96 7.17
N TYR A 18 4.29 -6.67 6.10
CA TYR A 18 3.92 -8.06 5.93
C TYR A 18 5.14 -8.85 5.45
N GLN A 19 5.34 -10.04 6.04
CA GLN A 19 6.38 -10.97 5.64
C GLN A 19 5.73 -12.13 4.89
N LEU A 20 6.17 -12.37 3.66
CA LEU A 20 5.71 -13.51 2.88
C LEU A 20 6.20 -14.82 3.54
N PRO A 21 5.34 -15.86 3.63
CA PRO A 21 5.73 -17.16 4.21
C PRO A 21 6.64 -17.98 3.29
N PHE A 22 6.88 -17.52 2.06
CA PHE A 22 7.76 -18.14 1.08
C PHE A 22 8.71 -17.10 0.48
N LYS A 23 9.82 -17.56 -0.08
CA LYS A 23 10.71 -16.72 -0.89
C LYS A 23 10.06 -16.52 -2.24
N HIS A 24 9.60 -15.30 -2.52
CA HIS A 24 9.15 -14.94 -3.85
C HIS A 24 10.34 -15.00 -4.81
N ASP A 25 10.14 -15.57 -5.99
CA ASP A 25 11.20 -15.67 -7.00
C ASP A 25 11.48 -14.27 -7.56
N ASN A 26 12.71 -13.78 -7.41
CA ASN A 26 13.13 -12.48 -7.92
C ASN A 26 13.02 -12.38 -9.45
N SER A 27 12.85 -13.51 -10.15
CA SER A 27 12.66 -13.54 -11.60
C SER A 27 11.22 -13.24 -12.04
N GLN A 28 10.24 -13.20 -11.13
CA GLN A 28 8.83 -12.93 -11.47
C GLN A 28 8.34 -11.66 -10.76
N PRO A 29 7.65 -10.75 -11.48
CA PRO A 29 7.10 -9.56 -10.85
C PRO A 29 6.03 -9.92 -9.82
N TYR A 30 6.16 -9.39 -8.61
CA TYR A 30 5.16 -9.53 -7.56
C TYR A 30 4.00 -8.57 -7.83
N LYS A 31 2.84 -9.14 -8.18
CA LYS A 31 1.63 -8.39 -8.46
C LYS A 31 0.88 -8.07 -7.17
N MET A 32 0.70 -6.79 -6.89
CA MET A 32 -0.10 -6.28 -5.79
C MET A 32 -1.24 -5.44 -6.32
N LEU A 33 -2.46 -5.72 -5.87
CA LEU A 33 -3.61 -4.87 -6.13
C LEU A 33 -3.86 -3.98 -4.91
N ILE A 34 -3.86 -2.67 -5.13
CA ILE A 34 -4.20 -1.68 -4.12
C ILE A 34 -5.50 -1.01 -4.55
N GLN A 35 -6.56 -1.24 -3.77
CA GLN A 35 -7.88 -0.74 -4.06
C GLN A 35 -8.12 0.62 -3.41
N LYS A 36 -8.69 1.53 -4.19
CA LYS A 36 -9.11 2.83 -3.72
C LYS A 36 -10.43 2.70 -2.97
N GLN A 37 -10.43 3.13 -1.71
CA GLN A 37 -11.68 3.21 -0.96
C GLN A 37 -12.55 4.39 -1.47
N PRO A 38 -13.85 4.17 -1.74
CA PRO A 38 -14.76 5.21 -2.19
C PRO A 38 -14.92 6.29 -1.10
N GLY A 39 -15.10 7.55 -1.51
CA GLY A 39 -15.29 8.69 -0.59
C GLY A 39 -14.04 9.18 0.15
N THR A 40 -12.89 8.53 -0.06
CA THR A 40 -11.62 8.92 0.58
C THR A 40 -10.81 9.83 -0.35
N LYS A 41 -10.02 10.79 0.17
CA LYS A 41 -9.16 11.66 -0.66
C LYS A 41 -8.05 10.87 -1.38
N ASN A 42 -7.48 11.46 -2.43
CA ASN A 42 -6.31 10.92 -3.13
C ASN A 42 -5.09 11.12 -2.25
N PHE A 43 -4.48 10.02 -1.80
CA PHE A 43 -3.29 10.03 -0.97
C PHE A 43 -2.09 9.47 -1.74
N ALA A 44 -0.90 9.98 -1.43
CA ALA A 44 0.34 9.42 -1.93
C ALA A 44 0.69 8.17 -1.11
N TYR A 45 0.98 7.07 -1.81
CA TYR A 45 1.42 5.81 -1.24
C TYR A 45 2.84 5.51 -1.70
N THR A 46 3.61 4.94 -0.78
CA THR A 46 4.93 4.39 -1.04
C THR A 46 4.86 2.90 -0.74
N VAL A 47 5.13 2.07 -1.74
CA VAL A 47 5.21 0.61 -1.61
C VAL A 47 6.66 0.21 -1.78
N THR A 48 7.18 -0.58 -0.84
CA THR A 48 8.56 -1.05 -0.86
C THR A 48 8.58 -2.57 -0.78
N LEU A 49 9.22 -3.21 -1.75
CA LEU A 49 9.47 -4.65 -1.79
C LEU A 49 10.98 -4.88 -2.00
N GLY A 50 11.68 -5.26 -0.93
CA GLY A 50 13.14 -5.39 -0.98
C GLY A 50 13.81 -4.06 -1.32
N ASN A 51 14.51 -4.00 -2.46
CA ASN A 51 15.15 -2.78 -2.98
C ASN A 51 14.28 -1.99 -3.96
N ASN A 52 13.11 -2.52 -4.36
CA ASN A 52 12.19 -1.83 -5.26
C ASN A 52 11.26 -0.93 -4.43
N GLN A 53 11.25 0.35 -4.76
CA GLN A 53 10.35 1.35 -4.17
C GLN A 53 9.51 1.99 -5.28
N GLN A 54 8.20 1.97 -5.10
CA GLN A 54 7.26 2.60 -6.01
C GLN A 54 6.44 3.65 -5.25
N GLU A 55 6.45 4.89 -5.76
CA GLU A 55 5.61 5.96 -5.26
C GLU A 55 4.52 6.30 -6.27
N PHE A 56 3.29 6.41 -5.79
CA PHE A 56 2.16 6.77 -6.63
C PHE A 56 1.04 7.41 -5.82
N VAL A 57 0.23 8.22 -6.49
CA VAL A 57 -1.04 8.69 -5.96
C VAL A 57 -2.09 7.61 -6.23
N LEU A 58 -2.86 7.24 -5.21
CA LEU A 58 -4.01 6.34 -5.34
C LEU A 58 -5.26 7.17 -5.62
N ASP A 59 -5.54 7.39 -6.89
CA ASP A 59 -6.72 8.05 -7.43
C ASP A 59 -7.80 7.03 -7.86
N ALA A 60 -7.36 5.88 -8.38
CA ALA A 60 -8.19 4.73 -8.72
C ALA A 60 -7.55 3.43 -8.19
N ASP A 61 -8.25 2.31 -8.37
CA ASP A 61 -7.69 0.99 -8.13
C ASP A 61 -6.43 0.80 -8.97
N LYS A 62 -5.34 0.36 -8.33
CA LYS A 62 -4.04 0.28 -8.97
C LYS A 62 -3.44 -1.11 -8.80
N GLU A 63 -3.12 -1.73 -9.91
CA GLU A 63 -2.27 -2.91 -9.95
C GLU A 63 -0.81 -2.46 -10.06
N ILE A 64 0.04 -3.00 -9.19
CA ILE A 64 1.47 -2.69 -9.12
C ILE A 64 2.21 -4.01 -9.30
N SER A 65 3.22 -4.00 -10.17
CA SER A 65 4.11 -5.12 -10.40
C SER A 65 5.51 -4.70 -9.95
N LEU A 66 6.00 -5.26 -8.84
CA LEU A 66 7.32 -4.96 -8.23
C LEU A 66 8.30 -6.12 -8.35
#